data_AF-A0A917KY80-F1
#
_entry.id   AF-A0A917KY80-F1
#
_cell.length_a   1.000
_cell.length_b   1.000
_cell.length_c   1.000
_cell.angle_alpha   90.00
_cell.angle_beta   90.00
_cell.angle_gamma   90.00
#
_symmetry.space_group_name_H-M   'P 1'
#
loop_
_entity.id
_entity.type
_entity.pdbx_description
1 polymer ?
#
loop_
_entity_poly.entity_id
_entity_poly.type
_entity_poly.pdbx_seq_one_letter_code
_entity_poly.pdbx_strand_id
1 'polypeptide(L)'
;MPQNALVRRLDHVAIAVRDLAEAVPLFHDLLGGKLIAGGDDERQGLRTIQLRYPPGIKIELIQPLTPDTRLAAYLEKHGPGFHHMTGFVSDVEEAVGALESRGFETVDTHTDSPYWRETYVRPSSGFGTLIQLASTELEWEEPVMPEGATVEDVVAGRIVWTDAKPAWKEETP
;
A
#
# COMPACT_ATOMS: atom_id res chain seq x y z
N MET A 1 9.91 -12.48 -19.39
CA MET A 1 8.63 -11.74 -19.36
C MET A 1 8.05 -11.73 -20.76
N PRO A 2 6.75 -11.97 -20.97
CA PRO A 2 6.17 -11.83 -22.30
C PRO A 2 6.32 -10.38 -22.79
N GLN A 3 6.48 -10.21 -24.10
CA GLN A 3 6.89 -8.94 -24.72
C GLN A 3 5.90 -7.78 -24.53
N ASN A 4 4.70 -8.07 -24.04
CA ASN A 4 3.60 -7.11 -23.81
C ASN A 4 3.06 -7.16 -22.36
N ALA A 5 3.83 -7.67 -21.39
CA ALA A 5 3.41 -7.64 -19.99
C ALA A 5 3.34 -6.20 -19.48
N LEU A 6 2.18 -5.76 -18.99
CA LEU A 6 2.04 -4.46 -18.33
C LEU A 6 2.82 -4.42 -17.01
N VAL A 7 2.67 -5.46 -16.19
CA VAL A 7 3.30 -5.53 -14.86
C VAL A 7 4.75 -5.96 -15.00
N ARG A 8 5.67 -5.10 -14.57
CA ARG A 8 7.11 -5.37 -14.52
C ARG A 8 7.52 -6.16 -13.28
N ARG A 9 6.84 -5.93 -12.15
CA ARG A 9 7.16 -6.53 -10.85
C ARG A 9 5.95 -6.42 -9.91
N LEU A 10 5.73 -7.44 -9.08
CA LEU A 10 4.80 -7.33 -7.96
C LEU A 10 5.46 -6.57 -6.80
N ASP A 11 4.72 -5.68 -6.18
CA ASP A 11 5.22 -4.86 -5.07
C ASP A 11 4.79 -5.43 -3.72
N HIS A 12 3.48 -5.43 -3.47
CA HIS A 12 2.95 -5.83 -2.19
C HIS A 12 1.55 -6.44 -2.30
N VAL A 13 1.16 -7.08 -1.20
CA VAL A 13 -0.23 -7.41 -0.91
C VAL A 13 -0.65 -6.63 0.32
N ALA A 14 -1.75 -5.89 0.22
CA ALA A 14 -2.32 -5.15 1.32
C ALA A 14 -3.32 -6.01 2.11
N ILE A 15 -3.21 -5.95 3.44
CA ILE A 15 -4.10 -6.61 4.38
C ILE A 15 -4.72 -5.53 5.27
N ALA A 16 -6.04 -5.42 5.19
CA ALA A 16 -6.81 -4.52 6.04
C ALA A 16 -6.96 -5.12 7.44
N VAL A 17 -6.62 -4.33 8.46
CA VAL A 17 -6.77 -4.70 9.87
C VAL A 17 -7.50 -3.60 10.63
N ARG A 18 -8.18 -3.97 11.72
CA ARG A 18 -8.84 -2.99 12.60
C ARG A 18 -7.85 -2.25 13.49
N ASP A 19 -6.84 -2.98 13.95
CA ASP A 19 -5.78 -2.48 14.81
C ASP A 19 -4.45 -3.12 14.42
N LEU A 20 -3.47 -2.29 14.09
CA LEU A 20 -2.11 -2.71 13.77
C LEU A 20 -1.40 -3.29 15.00
N ALA A 21 -1.73 -2.82 16.21
CA ALA A 21 -1.18 -3.39 17.44
C ALA A 21 -1.52 -4.88 17.60
N GLU A 22 -2.69 -5.31 17.10
CA GLU A 22 -3.08 -6.74 17.10
C GLU A 22 -2.39 -7.53 15.98
N ALA A 23 -2.02 -6.89 14.88
CA ALA A 23 -1.41 -7.54 13.72
C ALA A 23 0.11 -7.68 13.83
N VAL A 24 0.79 -6.73 14.48
CA VAL A 24 2.25 -6.69 14.65
C VAL A 24 2.82 -7.99 15.25
N PRO A 25 2.25 -8.56 16.34
CA PRO A 25 2.76 -9.80 16.91
C PRO A 25 2.82 -10.99 15.93
N LEU A 26 1.90 -11.03 14.96
CA LEU A 26 1.92 -12.07 13.94
C LEU A 26 2.92 -11.73 12.83
N PHE A 27 2.71 -10.61 12.13
CA PHE A 27 3.43 -10.34 10.89
C PHE A 27 4.87 -9.87 11.13
N HIS A 28 5.10 -9.02 12.12
CA HIS A 28 6.45 -8.53 12.42
C HIS A 28 7.19 -9.52 13.32
N ASP A 29 6.64 -9.83 14.51
CA ASP A 29 7.39 -10.54 15.54
C ASP A 29 7.54 -12.04 15.25
N LEU A 30 6.46 -12.73 14.90
CA LEU A 30 6.46 -14.18 14.72
C LEU A 30 6.86 -14.62 13.31
N LEU A 31 6.29 -13.99 12.28
CA LEU A 31 6.62 -14.31 10.88
C LEU A 31 7.94 -13.67 10.45
N GLY A 32 8.44 -12.67 11.19
CA GLY A 32 9.77 -12.08 10.97
C GLY A 32 9.81 -11.03 9.86
N GLY A 33 8.69 -10.40 9.55
CA GLY A 33 8.62 -9.33 8.56
C GLY A 33 9.46 -8.13 8.99
N LYS A 34 10.40 -7.67 8.15
CA LYS A 34 11.24 -6.52 8.46
C LYS A 34 10.51 -5.22 8.11
N LEU A 35 10.38 -4.31 9.07
CA LEU A 35 9.86 -2.96 8.81
C LEU A 35 10.73 -2.23 7.79
N ILE A 36 10.10 -1.71 6.74
CA ILE A 36 10.77 -0.93 5.70
C ILE A 36 10.15 0.46 5.49
N ALA A 37 8.84 0.62 5.73
CA ALA A 37 8.14 1.90 5.66
C ALA A 37 6.86 1.83 6.50
N GLY A 38 6.31 2.97 6.89
CA GLY A 38 5.04 3.05 7.62
C GLY A 38 4.81 4.42 8.24
N GLY A 39 3.60 4.66 8.71
CA GLY A 39 3.18 5.93 9.30
C GLY A 39 1.74 6.30 8.97
N ASP A 40 1.29 7.42 9.53
CA ASP A 40 -0.01 8.01 9.21
C ASP A 40 0.05 8.77 7.88
N ASP A 41 -0.77 8.35 6.91
CA ASP A 41 -1.09 9.12 5.71
C ASP A 41 -2.49 9.74 5.90
N GLU A 42 -2.50 10.98 6.40
CA GLU A 42 -3.71 11.76 6.64
C GLU A 42 -4.51 12.01 5.34
N ARG A 43 -3.83 12.10 4.20
CA ARG A 43 -4.49 12.31 2.89
C ARG A 43 -5.30 11.07 2.49
N GLN A 44 -4.79 9.87 2.79
CA GLN A 44 -5.51 8.61 2.55
C GLN A 44 -6.42 8.21 3.72
N GLY A 45 -6.23 8.81 4.90
CA GLY A 45 -6.92 8.42 6.12
C GLY A 45 -6.46 7.06 6.66
N LEU A 46 -5.19 6.70 6.44
CA LEU A 46 -4.64 5.38 6.74
C LEU A 46 -3.41 5.46 7.64
N ARG A 47 -3.27 4.50 8.56
CA ARG A 47 -1.97 4.13 9.14
C ARG A 47 -1.47 2.88 8.44
N THR A 48 -0.22 2.90 7.99
CA THR A 48 0.37 1.77 7.26
C THR A 48 1.62 1.22 7.93
N ILE A 49 1.84 -0.09 7.80
CA ILE A 49 3.11 -0.77 8.10
C ILE A 49 3.47 -1.64 6.90
N GLN A 50 4.60 -1.37 6.25
CA GLN A 50 5.15 -2.20 5.19
C GLN A 50 6.26 -3.09 5.75
N LEU A 51 6.07 -4.40 5.59
CA LEU A 51 6.99 -5.44 6.04
C LEU A 51 7.54 -6.21 4.85
N ARG A 52 8.86 -6.38 4.80
CA ARG A 52 9.56 -7.16 3.77
C ARG A 52 9.98 -8.52 4.29
N TYR A 53 9.74 -9.56 3.48
CA TYR A 53 10.16 -10.94 3.74
C TYR A 53 11.16 -11.39 2.66
N PRO A 54 12.41 -11.74 3.03
CA PRO A 54 13.39 -12.21 2.04
C PRO A 54 13.20 -13.68 1.61
N PRO A 55 13.52 -14.03 0.35
CA PRO A 55 13.51 -13.17 -0.82
C PRO A 55 12.07 -12.96 -1.28
N GLY A 56 11.58 -11.73 -1.44
CA GLY A 56 10.18 -11.62 -1.86
C GLY A 56 9.50 -10.26 -1.75
N ILE A 57 8.17 -10.38 -1.78
CA ILE A 57 7.18 -9.31 -1.81
C ILE A 57 7.01 -8.68 -0.43
N LYS A 58 6.44 -7.48 -0.40
CA LYS A 58 6.05 -6.82 0.84
C LYS A 58 4.64 -7.22 1.25
N ILE A 59 4.38 -7.24 2.54
CA ILE A 59 3.03 -7.17 3.10
C ILE A 59 2.83 -5.74 3.58
N GLU A 60 1.76 -5.09 3.14
CA GLU A 60 1.34 -3.81 3.69
C GLU A 60 0.13 -4.04 4.60
N LEU A 61 0.28 -3.76 5.88
CA LEU A 61 -0.83 -3.72 6.82
C LEU A 61 -1.42 -2.32 6.79
N ILE A 62 -2.73 -2.22 6.60
CA ILE A 62 -3.45 -0.93 6.55
C ILE A 62 -4.55 -0.90 7.61
N GLN A 63 -4.60 0.20 8.36
CA GLN A 63 -5.61 0.49 9.36
C GLN A 63 -6.22 1.88 9.09
N PRO A 64 -7.53 2.07 9.28
CA PRO A 64 -8.13 3.41 9.17
C PRO A 64 -7.68 4.32 10.33
N LEU A 65 -7.35 5.58 10.03
CA LEU A 65 -7.04 6.58 11.08
C LEU A 65 -8.28 7.01 11.86
N THR A 66 -9.42 7.07 11.17
CA THR A 66 -10.71 7.46 11.76
C THR A 66 -11.84 6.53 11.28
N PRO A 67 -12.97 6.47 12.01
CA PRO A 67 -14.12 5.66 11.63
C PRO A 67 -14.77 6.09 10.30
N ASP A 68 -14.55 7.32 9.86
CA ASP A 68 -15.21 7.91 8.68
C ASP A 68 -14.34 7.81 7.41
N THR A 69 -13.67 6.66 7.22
CA THR A 69 -12.79 6.41 6.06
C THR A 69 -13.35 5.32 5.15
N ARG A 70 -12.93 5.29 3.87
CA ARG A 70 -13.31 4.21 2.93
C ARG A 70 -12.89 2.84 3.46
N LEU A 71 -11.71 2.74 4.09
CA LEU A 71 -11.22 1.51 4.68
C LEU A 71 -12.04 1.07 5.90
N ALA A 72 -12.44 1.99 6.77
CA ALA A 72 -13.33 1.67 7.89
C ALA A 72 -14.67 1.09 7.41
N ALA A 73 -15.28 1.70 6.38
CA ALA A 73 -16.49 1.17 5.76
C ALA A 73 -16.28 -0.22 5.11
N TYR A 74 -15.11 -0.45 4.49
CA TYR A 74 -14.73 -1.77 3.98
C TYR A 74 -14.66 -2.81 5.10
N LEU A 75 -13.95 -2.50 6.20
CA LEU A 75 -13.78 -3.39 7.34
C LEU A 75 -15.10 -3.72 8.05
N GLU A 76 -16.07 -2.80 8.05
CA GLU A 76 -17.40 -3.09 8.58
C GLU A 76 -18.15 -4.11 7.72
N LYS A 77 -18.05 -3.97 6.41
CA LYS A 77 -18.76 -4.84 5.46
C LYS A 77 -18.10 -6.21 5.29
N HIS A 78 -16.77 -6.27 5.33
CA HIS A 78 -15.99 -7.44 4.91
C HIS A 78 -15.15 -8.06 6.03
N GLY A 79 -14.97 -7.35 7.15
CA GLY A 79 -14.00 -7.73 8.18
C GLY A 79 -12.55 -7.50 7.74
N PRO A 80 -11.58 -7.80 8.64
CA PRO A 80 -10.16 -7.76 8.30
C PRO A 80 -9.79 -8.88 7.30
N GLY A 81 -8.79 -8.62 6.45
CA GLY A 81 -8.35 -9.59 5.45
C GLY A 81 -7.64 -8.96 4.24
N PHE A 82 -7.42 -9.77 3.21
CA PHE A 82 -6.81 -9.31 1.96
C PHE A 82 -7.63 -8.20 1.32
N HIS A 83 -6.99 -7.06 1.06
CA HIS A 83 -7.63 -5.87 0.53
C HIS A 83 -7.32 -5.66 -0.96
N HIS A 84 -6.05 -5.63 -1.34
CA HIS A 84 -5.62 -5.60 -2.74
C HIS A 84 -4.23 -6.21 -2.94
N MET A 85 -3.88 -6.45 -4.20
CA MET A 85 -2.51 -6.70 -4.61
C MET A 85 -2.00 -5.58 -5.52
N THR A 86 -0.70 -5.35 -5.51
CA THR A 86 -0.10 -4.20 -6.22
C THR A 86 1.01 -4.64 -7.13
N GLY A 87 0.94 -4.21 -8.39
CA GLY A 87 1.95 -4.43 -9.41
C GLY A 87 2.47 -3.11 -9.95
N PHE A 88 3.78 -3.04 -10.17
CA PHE A 88 4.37 -1.90 -10.88
C PHE A 88 4.20 -2.05 -12.38
N VAL A 89 3.83 -0.93 -13.01
CA VAL A 89 3.82 -0.72 -14.46
C VAL A 89 4.80 0.41 -14.80
N SER A 90 5.16 0.54 -16.09
CA SER A 90 6.00 1.65 -16.54
C SER A 90 5.21 2.96 -16.56
N ASP A 91 3.99 2.92 -17.08
CA ASP A 91 3.10 4.05 -17.24
C ASP A 91 1.66 3.64 -16.88
N VAL A 92 1.00 4.42 -16.02
CA VAL A 92 -0.35 4.11 -15.53
C VAL A 92 -1.40 4.43 -16.57
N GLU A 93 -1.28 5.55 -17.29
CA GLU A 93 -2.23 5.93 -18.35
C GLU A 93 -2.22 4.92 -19.51
N GLU A 94 -1.04 4.44 -19.94
CA GLU A 94 -0.93 3.37 -20.93
C GLU A 94 -1.54 2.05 -20.42
N ALA A 95 -1.32 1.71 -19.14
CA ALA A 95 -1.89 0.51 -18.55
C ALA A 95 -3.43 0.57 -18.50
N VAL A 96 -4.01 1.73 -18.14
CA VAL A 96 -5.46 1.96 -18.18
C VAL A 96 -6.00 1.73 -19.60
N GLY A 97 -5.42 2.39 -20.61
CA GLY A 97 -5.87 2.23 -22.00
C GLY A 97 -5.77 0.78 -22.49
N ALA A 98 -4.70 0.07 -22.10
CA ALA A 98 -4.50 -1.34 -22.44
C ALA A 98 -5.49 -2.29 -21.75
N LEU A 99 -5.94 -1.98 -20.54
CA LEU A 99 -6.94 -2.75 -19.80
C LEU A 99 -8.35 -2.51 -20.37
N GLU A 100 -8.72 -1.24 -20.52
CA GLU A 100 -10.08 -0.86 -20.95
C GLU A 100 -10.37 -1.26 -22.39
N SER A 101 -9.37 -1.16 -23.30
CA SER A 101 -9.49 -1.66 -24.67
C SER A 101 -9.74 -3.17 -24.78
N ARG A 102 -9.48 -3.92 -23.69
CA ARG A 102 -9.73 -5.36 -23.57
C ARG A 102 -10.93 -5.71 -22.68
N GLY A 103 -11.69 -4.70 -22.26
CA GLY A 103 -12.91 -4.88 -21.47
C GLY A 103 -12.69 -5.05 -19.96
N PHE A 104 -11.49 -4.75 -19.44
CA PHE A 104 -11.24 -4.70 -18.01
C PHE A 104 -11.45 -3.28 -17.48
N GLU A 105 -12.34 -3.13 -16.51
CA GLU A 105 -12.71 -1.82 -15.95
C GLU A 105 -11.71 -1.35 -14.88
N THR A 106 -11.30 -0.09 -15.00
CA THR A 106 -10.46 0.59 -14.01
C THR A 106 -11.26 1.56 -13.13
N VAL A 107 -10.69 1.98 -12.00
CA VAL A 107 -11.27 2.93 -11.05
C VAL A 107 -10.19 3.64 -10.23
N ASP A 108 -10.57 4.80 -9.66
CA ASP A 108 -9.75 5.59 -8.72
C ASP A 108 -8.34 5.85 -9.30
N THR A 109 -8.29 6.21 -10.58
CA THR A 109 -7.05 6.56 -11.27
C THR A 109 -6.56 7.93 -10.82
N HIS A 110 -5.33 7.99 -10.31
CA HIS A 110 -4.68 9.21 -9.85
C HIS A 110 -3.27 9.30 -10.46
N THR A 111 -3.05 10.25 -11.36
CA THR A 111 -1.75 10.44 -12.05
C THR A 111 -1.11 11.81 -11.79
N ASP A 112 -1.74 12.65 -10.96
CA ASP A 112 -1.29 14.02 -10.67
C ASP A 112 -0.05 14.09 -9.76
N SER A 113 0.24 13.02 -9.00
CA SER A 113 1.37 12.98 -8.09
C SER A 113 2.68 12.71 -8.86
N PRO A 114 3.75 13.49 -8.62
CA PRO A 114 5.05 13.27 -9.25
C PRO A 114 5.79 12.07 -8.65
N TYR A 115 5.38 11.58 -7.48
CA TYR A 115 6.08 10.52 -6.74
C TYR A 115 5.41 9.16 -6.88
N TRP A 116 4.09 9.14 -7.05
CA TRP A 116 3.30 7.92 -7.04
C TRP A 116 2.04 8.09 -7.87
N ARG A 117 1.92 7.32 -8.94
CA ARG A 117 0.74 7.28 -9.81
C ARG A 117 0.11 5.92 -9.72
N GLU A 118 -1.22 5.86 -9.75
CA GLU A 118 -1.93 4.59 -9.59
C GLU A 118 -3.29 4.54 -10.29
N THR A 119 -3.76 3.32 -10.49
CA THR A 119 -5.12 2.97 -10.86
C THR A 119 -5.47 1.61 -10.27
N TYR A 120 -6.75 1.28 -10.19
CA TYR A 120 -7.22 -0.02 -9.71
C TYR A 120 -8.07 -0.72 -10.75
N VAL A 121 -7.83 -1.99 -11.00
CA VAL A 121 -8.78 -2.87 -11.70
C VAL A 121 -9.87 -3.26 -10.72
N ARG A 122 -11.14 -3.01 -11.08
CA ARG A 122 -12.28 -3.35 -10.22
C ARG A 122 -12.34 -4.85 -9.94
N PRO A 123 -12.80 -5.29 -8.75
CA PRO A 123 -12.97 -6.72 -8.46
C PRO A 123 -13.82 -7.48 -9.47
N SER A 124 -14.83 -6.84 -10.08
CA SER A 124 -15.65 -7.43 -11.16
C SER A 124 -14.83 -7.81 -12.39
N SER A 125 -13.77 -7.05 -12.69
CA SER A 125 -12.83 -7.30 -13.79
C SER A 125 -11.61 -8.11 -13.34
N GLY A 126 -11.27 -8.07 -12.05
CA GLY A 126 -10.13 -8.75 -11.43
C GLY A 126 -10.47 -10.09 -10.77
N PHE A 127 -11.53 -10.78 -11.20
CA PHE A 127 -11.93 -12.09 -10.66
C PHE A 127 -12.14 -12.12 -9.14
N GLY A 128 -12.73 -11.04 -8.59
CA GLY A 128 -12.94 -10.84 -7.16
C GLY A 128 -11.78 -10.17 -6.43
N THR A 129 -10.67 -9.88 -7.12
CA THR A 129 -9.50 -9.20 -6.55
C THR A 129 -9.45 -7.75 -6.99
N LEU A 130 -9.25 -6.84 -6.02
CA LEU A 130 -8.85 -5.47 -6.32
C LEU A 130 -7.35 -5.46 -6.67
N ILE A 131 -7.00 -5.03 -7.88
CA ILE A 131 -5.62 -5.03 -8.36
C ILE A 131 -5.18 -3.59 -8.57
N GLN A 132 -4.24 -3.11 -7.77
CA GLN A 132 -3.61 -1.81 -7.94
C GLN A 132 -2.46 -1.93 -8.96
N LEU A 133 -2.42 -1.02 -9.91
CA LEU A 133 -1.28 -0.81 -10.79
C LEU A 133 -0.69 0.56 -10.48
N ALA A 134 0.61 0.58 -10.18
CA ALA A 134 1.29 1.81 -9.80
C ALA A 134 2.54 2.06 -10.66
N SER A 135 2.89 3.33 -10.81
CA SER A 135 4.19 3.76 -11.34
C SER A 135 4.83 4.76 -10.39
N THR A 136 6.11 4.56 -10.13
CA THR A 136 6.93 5.40 -9.25
C THR A 136 8.40 5.22 -9.63
N GLU A 137 9.18 6.28 -9.46
CA GLU A 137 10.64 6.23 -9.48
C GLU A 137 11.24 5.93 -8.10
N LEU A 138 10.41 5.89 -7.05
CA LEU A 138 10.85 5.56 -5.70
C LEU A 138 11.07 4.05 -5.56
N GLU A 139 12.14 3.70 -4.87
CA GLU A 139 12.45 2.32 -4.52
C GLU A 139 12.44 2.14 -3.00
N TRP A 140 11.62 1.20 -2.54
CA TRP A 140 11.54 0.80 -1.14
C TRP A 140 12.02 -0.64 -0.96
N GLU A 141 13.17 -0.96 -1.57
CA GLU A 141 13.83 -2.24 -1.30
C GLU A 141 14.53 -2.23 0.06
N GLU A 142 15.03 -1.08 0.48
CA GLU A 142 15.65 -0.88 1.79
C GLU A 142 14.76 0.00 2.69
N PRO A 143 14.92 -0.10 4.04
CA PRO A 143 14.15 0.71 4.96
C PRO A 143 14.32 2.21 4.69
N VAL A 144 13.19 2.93 4.62
CA VAL A 144 13.13 4.38 4.46
C VAL A 144 12.53 5.07 5.69
N MET A 145 12.48 4.36 6.82
CA MET A 145 12.06 4.89 8.10
C MET A 145 13.06 5.95 8.61
N PRO A 146 12.60 6.94 9.41
CA PRO A 146 13.51 7.81 10.15
C PRO A 146 14.46 7.01 11.03
N GLU A 147 15.64 7.54 11.28
CA GLU A 147 16.64 6.86 12.10
C GLU A 147 16.07 6.51 13.48
N GLY A 148 16.24 5.24 13.88
CA GLY A 148 15.77 4.72 15.16
C GLY A 148 14.26 4.45 15.25
N ALA A 149 13.47 4.74 14.22
CA ALA A 149 12.05 4.46 14.24
C ALA A 149 11.74 2.95 14.23
N THR A 150 10.75 2.57 15.01
CA THR A 150 10.31 1.19 15.24
C THR A 150 8.88 0.97 14.78
N VAL A 151 8.41 -0.28 14.82
CA VAL A 151 7.01 -0.60 14.53
C VAL A 151 6.09 -0.04 15.60
N GLU A 152 6.55 0.03 16.85
CA GLU A 152 5.85 0.64 17.98
C GLU A 152 5.66 2.14 17.80
N ASP A 153 6.60 2.84 17.17
CA ASP A 153 6.46 4.26 16.82
C ASP A 153 5.35 4.49 15.80
N VAL A 154 5.27 3.61 14.79
CA VAL A 154 4.18 3.64 13.80
C VAL A 154 2.85 3.37 14.47
N VAL A 155 2.74 2.29 15.26
CA VAL A 155 1.51 1.93 15.99
C VAL A 155 1.07 3.04 16.93
N ALA A 156 2.01 3.77 17.55
CA ALA A 156 1.70 4.90 18.42
C ALA A 156 1.36 6.20 17.67
N GLY A 157 1.42 6.25 16.34
CA GLY A 157 1.14 7.44 15.55
C GLY A 157 2.20 8.53 15.64
N ARG A 158 3.46 8.14 15.91
CA ARG A 158 4.61 9.06 15.97
C ARG A 158 5.27 9.29 14.61
N ILE A 159 4.95 8.45 13.63
CA ILE A 159 5.48 8.53 12.27
C ILE A 159 4.36 8.94 11.32
N VAL A 160 4.64 9.89 10.42
CA VAL A 160 3.72 10.39 9.40
C VAL A 160 4.35 10.29 8.02
N TRP A 161 3.53 10.20 6.98
CA TRP A 161 3.99 10.30 5.59
C TRP A 161 4.09 11.78 5.17
N THR A 162 5.28 12.22 4.79
CA THR A 162 5.57 13.59 4.31
C THR A 162 6.36 13.51 3.02
N ASP A 163 5.90 14.12 1.93
CA ASP A 163 6.57 14.12 0.62
C ASP A 163 7.03 12.71 0.15
N ALA A 164 6.12 11.74 0.26
CA ALA A 164 6.33 10.34 -0.14
C ALA A 164 7.40 9.56 0.66
N LYS A 165 7.77 10.03 1.86
CA LYS A 165 8.60 9.28 2.81
C LYS A 165 8.08 9.37 4.25
N PRO A 166 8.33 8.36 5.09
CA PRO A 166 8.07 8.45 6.53
C PRO A 166 8.95 9.49 7.24
N ALA A 167 8.38 10.22 8.18
CA ALA A 167 9.05 11.24 9.00
C ALA A 167 8.52 11.23 10.44
N TRP A 168 9.30 11.70 11.41
CA TRP A 168 8.80 11.94 12.76
C TRP A 168 7.75 13.05 12.74
N LYS A 169 6.62 12.82 13.41
CA LYS A 169 5.52 13.78 13.49
C LYS A 169 5.95 15.12 14.10
N GLU A 170 6.84 15.10 15.09
CA GLU A 170 7.36 16.28 15.79
C GLU A 170 8.31 17.13 14.92
N GLU A 171 8.85 16.56 13.84
CA GLU A 171 9.76 17.24 12.90
C GLU A 171 9.02 17.83 11.69
N THR A 172 7.70 17.67 11.62
CA THR A 172 6.86 18.22 10.56
C THR A 172 6.33 19.60 11.00
N PRO A 173 6.51 20.67 10.18
CA PRO A 173 6.14 22.04 10.55
C PRO A 173 4.65 22.28 10.80
#